data_AF-A0A432C966-F1
#
_entry.id   AF-A0A432C966-F1
#
_cell.length_a   1.000
_cell.length_b   1.000
_cell.length_c   1.000
_cell.angle_alpha   90.00
_cell.angle_beta   90.00
_cell.angle_gamma   90.00
#
_symmetry.space_group_name_H-M   'P 1'
#
loop_
_entity.id
_entity.type
_entity.pdbx_description
1 polymer ?
#
loop_
_entity_poly.entity_id
_entity_poly.type
_entity_poly.pdbx_seq_one_letter_code
_entity_poly.pdbx_strand_id
1 'polypeptide(L)' 'MESNTNVEGGGKCPFSGGAVKQSTGTRNNDWWPNQLNLSILRQHSSLSNPMGEDFDYATAFKSLDLNAIKQDIFKLMTD' A
#
# COMPACT_ATOMS: atom_id res chain seq x y z
N MET A 1 -37.25 9.78 13.29
CA MET A 1 -36.74 8.40 13.42
C MET A 1 -35.23 8.48 13.36
N GLU A 2 -34.64 8.50 14.55
CA GLU A 2 -33.20 8.66 14.77
C GLU A 2 -32.49 7.39 14.27
N SER A 3 -31.55 7.54 13.33
CA SER A 3 -30.68 6.45 12.91
C SER A 3 -29.34 6.62 13.62
N ASN A 4 -29.15 5.75 14.60
CA ASN A 4 -28.07 5.69 15.56
C ASN A 4 -26.70 5.63 14.87
N THR A 5 -25.95 6.74 14.89
CA THR A 5 -24.59 6.84 14.40
C THR A 5 -23.63 6.24 15.42
N ASN A 6 -23.43 4.92 15.38
CA ASN A 6 -22.27 4.31 16.03
C ASN A 6 -21.07 4.42 15.07
N VAL A 7 -20.52 5.63 15.00
CA VAL A 7 -19.27 5.95 14.32
C VAL A 7 -18.16 5.79 15.35
N GLU A 8 -17.66 4.57 15.51
CA GLU A 8 -16.31 4.33 16.03
C GLU A 8 -15.34 4.75 14.90
N GLY A 9 -15.00 6.04 14.91
CA GLY A 9 -14.26 6.73 13.88
C GLY A 9 -12.77 6.37 13.88
N GLY A 10 -12.29 5.77 12.80
CA GLY A 10 -10.85 5.53 12.63
C GLY A 10 -10.36 5.19 11.22
N GLY A 11 -11.16 5.33 10.15
CA GLY A 11 -10.67 4.95 8.82
C GLY A 11 -11.56 5.23 7.61
N LYS A 12 -12.67 5.96 7.75
CA LYS A 12 -13.56 6.26 6.61
C LYS A 12 -13.09 7.54 5.92
N CYS A 13 -12.67 7.43 4.66
CA CYS A 13 -12.24 8.59 3.87
C CYS A 13 -13.42 9.59 3.73
N PRO A 14 -13.30 10.84 4.20
CA PRO A 14 -14.40 11.80 4.25
C PRO A 14 -14.79 12.39 2.88
N PHE A 15 -14.01 12.13 1.82
CA PHE A 15 -14.28 12.60 0.47
C PHE A 15 -14.33 11.42 -0.51
N SER A 16 -15.53 10.93 -0.83
CA SER A 16 -15.77 9.95 -1.92
C SER A 16 -16.02 10.64 -3.28
N GLY A 17 -15.39 11.79 -3.53
CA GLY A 17 -15.73 12.72 -4.62
C GLY A 17 -14.96 12.57 -5.94
N GLY A 18 -14.58 11.35 -6.34
CA GLY A 18 -13.88 11.09 -7.61
C GLY A 18 -14.55 9.98 -8.41
N ALA A 19 -14.40 9.97 -9.74
CA ALA A 19 -14.93 8.92 -10.60
C ALA A 19 -14.42 7.55 -10.14
N VAL A 20 -15.32 6.76 -9.57
CA VAL A 20 -15.02 5.46 -8.95
C VAL A 20 -14.73 4.44 -10.05
N LYS A 21 -13.45 4.21 -10.35
CA LYS A 21 -13.02 3.15 -11.29
C LYS A 21 -13.08 1.73 -10.69
N GLN A 22 -13.33 1.59 -9.39
CA GLN A 22 -13.26 0.34 -8.62
C GLN A 22 -14.32 0.31 -7.53
N SER A 23 -14.97 -0.83 -7.28
CA SER A 23 -16.08 -0.96 -6.32
C SER A 23 -15.74 -0.39 -4.93
N THR A 24 -16.39 0.73 -4.58
CA THR A 24 -16.37 1.38 -3.26
C THR A 24 -17.61 1.03 -2.43
N GLY A 25 -18.24 -0.11 -2.70
CA GLY A 25 -19.38 -0.61 -1.92
C GLY A 25 -18.96 -1.43 -0.71
N THR A 26 -19.96 -1.84 0.08
CA THR A 26 -19.80 -2.77 1.21
C THR A 26 -19.12 -4.07 0.74
N ARG A 27 -18.10 -4.51 1.47
CA ARG A 27 -17.29 -5.70 1.18
C ARG A 27 -17.62 -6.83 2.13
N ASN A 28 -17.17 -8.04 1.83
CA ASN A 28 -17.42 -9.22 2.67
C ASN A 28 -16.94 -9.03 4.13
N ASN A 29 -15.82 -8.33 4.32
CA ASN A 29 -15.30 -8.06 5.67
C ASN A 29 -16.18 -7.09 6.46
N ASP A 30 -16.99 -6.26 5.79
CA ASP A 30 -17.94 -5.37 6.47
C ASP A 30 -19.15 -6.16 6.98
N TRP A 31 -19.55 -7.22 6.26
CA TRP A 31 -20.66 -8.11 6.64
C TRP A 31 -20.25 -9.16 7.68
N TRP A 32 -19.03 -9.70 7.57
CA TRP A 32 -18.49 -10.71 8.48
C TRP A 32 -17.14 -10.28 9.05
N PRO A 33 -17.12 -9.36 10.04
CA PRO A 33 -15.88 -8.79 10.57
C PRO A 33 -14.95 -9.80 11.24
N ASN A 34 -15.49 -10.93 11.72
CA ASN A 34 -14.74 -12.00 12.37
C ASN A 34 -14.41 -13.18 11.44
N GLN A 35 -14.62 -13.04 10.12
CA GLN A 35 -14.26 -14.09 9.16
C GLN A 35 -12.73 -14.24 9.06
N LEU A 36 -12.25 -15.49 8.93
CA LEU A 36 -10.83 -15.77 8.71
C LEU A 36 -10.31 -15.03 7.47
N ASN A 37 -9.29 -14.19 7.67
CA ASN A 37 -8.73 -13.36 6.61
C ASN A 37 -7.61 -14.09 5.86
N LEU A 38 -7.90 -14.57 4.65
CA LEU A 38 -6.92 -15.21 3.76
C LEU A 38 -6.15 -14.21 2.89
N SER A 39 -6.40 -12.90 3.01
CA SER A 39 -5.73 -11.90 2.17
C SER A 39 -4.22 -11.86 2.37
N ILE A 40 -3.72 -12.29 3.53
CA ILE A 40 -2.30 -12.35 3.83
C ILE A 40 -1.52 -13.30 2.92
N LEU A 41 -2.15 -14.39 2.49
CA LEU A 41 -1.50 -15.42 1.66
C LEU A 41 -1.28 -14.97 0.21
N ARG A 42 -1.91 -13.86 -0.20
CA ARG A 42 -1.77 -13.27 -1.53
C ARG A 42 -1.03 -11.93 -1.51
N GLN A 43 -0.48 -11.53 -0.36
CA GLN A 43 0.37 -10.34 -0.29
C GLN A 43 1.69 -10.62 -1.03
N HIS A 44 2.19 -9.63 -1.78
CA HIS A 44 3.47 -9.70 -2.51
C HIS A 44 3.56 -10.77 -3.61
N SER A 45 2.46 -10.98 -4.36
CA SER A 45 2.52 -11.79 -5.59
C SER A 45 3.48 -11.18 -6.62
N SER A 46 4.16 -12.04 -7.39
CA SER A 46 5.00 -11.63 -8.54
C SER A 46 4.23 -10.80 -9.57
N LEU A 47 2.92 -11.02 -9.69
CA LEU A 47 2.04 -10.24 -10.58
C LEU A 47 1.95 -8.75 -10.21
N SER A 48 2.25 -8.39 -8.96
CA SER A 48 2.28 -7.00 -8.50
C SER A 48 3.70 -6.43 -8.43
N ASN A 49 4.73 -7.23 -8.73
CA ASN A 49 6.11 -6.77 -8.73
C ASN A 49 6.47 -6.11 -10.09
N PRO A 50 6.79 -4.80 -10.14
CA PRO A 50 7.14 -4.12 -11.38
C PRO A 50 8.57 -4.43 -11.87
N MET A 51 9.44 -5.00 -11.03
CA MET A 51 10.86 -5.20 -11.36
C MET A 51 11.11 -6.38 -12.32
N GLY A 52 10.11 -7.21 -12.60
CA GLY A 52 10.24 -8.42 -13.42
C GLY A 52 10.75 -9.64 -12.64
N GLU A 53 10.63 -10.82 -13.26
CA GLU A 53 10.94 -12.11 -12.61
C GLU A 53 12.45 -12.34 -12.43
N ASP A 54 13.27 -11.81 -13.34
CA ASP A 54 14.73 -12.03 -13.35
C ASP A 54 15.52 -11.02 -12.50
N PHE A 55 14.84 -10.09 -11.81
CA PHE A 55 15.52 -9.02 -11.08
C PHE A 55 16.04 -9.49 -9.72
N ASP A 56 17.36 -9.48 -9.56
CA ASP A 56 18.05 -9.71 -8.29
C ASP A 56 18.53 -8.40 -7.66
N TYR A 57 17.81 -7.95 -6.62
CA TYR A 57 18.15 -6.76 -5.86
C TYR A 57 19.53 -6.85 -5.19
N ALA A 58 19.95 -8.03 -4.70
CA ALA A 58 21.23 -8.17 -4.02
C ALA A 58 22.40 -7.97 -4.99
N THR A 59 22.25 -8.46 -6.22
CA THR A 59 23.25 -8.24 -7.29
C THR A 59 23.27 -6.79 -7.73
N ALA A 60 22.10 -6.18 -7.98
CA ALA A 60 22.00 -4.77 -8.36
C ALA A 60 22.62 -3.85 -7.29
N PHE A 61 22.33 -4.09 -6.00
CA PHE A 61 22.86 -3.30 -4.90
C PHE A 61 24.39 -3.36 -4.79
N LYS A 62 25.00 -4.51 -5.09
CA LYS A 62 26.48 -4.64 -5.07
C LYS A 62 27.16 -3.81 -6.15
N SER A 63 26.50 -3.56 -7.28
CA SER A 63 27.03 -2.71 -8.36
C SER A 63 26.88 -1.21 -8.09
N LEU A 64 26.25 -0.83 -6.97
CA LEU A 64 25.91 0.55 -6.67
C LEU A 64 27.09 1.33 -6.05
N ASP A 65 27.34 2.55 -6.52
CA ASP A 65 28.32 3.44 -5.90
C ASP A 65 27.76 4.05 -4.61
N LEU A 66 28.10 3.42 -3.49
CA LEU A 66 27.66 3.85 -2.17
C LEU A 66 28.28 5.19 -1.73
N ASN A 67 29.45 5.57 -2.27
CA ASN A 67 30.09 6.83 -1.89
C ASN A 67 29.38 8.00 -2.56
N ALA A 68 29.08 7.88 -3.86
CA ALA A 68 28.31 8.88 -4.60
C ALA A 68 26.93 9.11 -3.96
N ILE A 69 26.18 8.04 -3.66
CA ILE A 69 24.84 8.16 -3.06
C ILE A 69 24.86 8.85 -1.71
N LYS A 70 25.83 8.52 -0.85
CA LYS A 70 25.96 9.19 0.45
C LYS A 70 26.20 10.68 0.28
N GLN A 71 27.09 11.05 -0.64
CA GLN A 71 27.36 12.47 -0.94
C GLN A 71 26.12 13.18 -1.47
N ASP A 72 25.39 12.56 -2.40
CA ASP A 72 24.15 13.13 -2.94
C ASP A 72 23.08 13.32 -1.86
N ILE A 73 22.95 12.38 -0.92
CA ILE A 73 22.02 12.52 0.22
C ILE A 73 22.43 13.71 1.10
N PHE A 74 23.72 13.84 1.45
CA PHE A 74 24.17 14.97 2.27
C PHE A 74 23.95 16.31 1.58
N LYS A 75 24.19 16.37 0.26
CA LYS A 75 23.93 17.56 -0.54
C LYS A 75 22.44 17.91 -0.58
N LEU A 76 21.57 16.92 -0.83
CA LEU A 76 20.12 17.10 -0.87
C LEU A 76 19.56 17.66 0.46
N MET A 77 20.18 17.32 1.60
CA MET A 77 19.77 17.85 2.90
C MET A 77 20.07 19.34 3.10
N THR A 78 20.92 19.93 2.26
CA THR A 78 21.39 21.32 2.40
C THR A 78 21.05 22.23 1.22
N ASP A 79 20.56 21.67 0.11
CA ASP A 79 20.09 22.40 -1.07
C ASP A 79 18.68 22.99 -0.90
#